data_AF-A0A1U8JXX3-F1
#
_entry.id   AF-A0A1U8JXX3-F1
#
_cell.length_a   1.000
_cell.length_b   1.000
_cell.length_c   1.000
_cell.angle_alpha   90.00
_cell.angle_beta   90.00
_cell.angle_gamma   90.00
#
_symmetry.space_group_name_H-M   'P 1'
#
loop_
_entity.id
_entity.type
_entity.pdbx_description
1 polymer ?
#
loop_
_entity_poly.entity_id
_entity_poly.type
_entity_poly.pdbx_seq_one_letter_code
_entity_poly.pdbx_strand_id
1 'polypeptide(L)'
;MFHRRNLERVVDSLMGDMKQKLLFCWDSSHCTTTRFKTLGNRYKPLVFKELRKLWRKSDPNLPWEKGYYNESNALLIDDSPYKALLNPLGTAIFPHPFKFDMDDDSLGVGGELRVYLERLALAENVQKFLELNPFGQIAITERSHDWGFYSRVIDTCVH
;
A
#
# COMPACT_ATOMS: atom_id res chain seq x y z
N MET A 1 17.34 -0.45 1.83
CA MET A 1 16.00 -0.75 2.39
C MET A 1 15.62 0.43 3.28
N PHE A 2 14.35 0.85 3.34
CA PHE A 2 13.95 1.97 4.22
C PHE A 2 13.88 1.47 5.66
N HIS A 3 14.96 1.66 6.41
CA HIS A 3 15.07 1.30 7.83
C HIS A 3 14.45 2.37 8.71
N ARG A 4 13.98 2.02 9.91
CA ARG A 4 13.33 2.90 10.90
C ARG A 4 13.85 4.33 10.95
N ARG A 5 15.17 4.52 11.14
CA ARG A 5 15.80 5.86 11.23
C ARG A 5 15.57 6.73 9.99
N ASN A 6 15.56 6.13 8.79
CA ASN A 6 15.32 6.87 7.55
C ASN A 6 13.83 7.21 7.42
N LEU A 7 12.94 6.31 7.84
CA LEU A 7 11.51 6.57 7.86
C LEU A 7 11.16 7.70 8.83
N GLU A 8 11.67 7.65 10.06
CA GLU A 8 11.46 8.69 11.08
C GLU A 8 11.88 10.07 10.55
N ARG A 9 13.07 10.18 9.93
CA ARG A 9 13.53 11.44 9.32
C ARG A 9 12.61 11.96 8.23
N VAL A 10 12.12 11.08 7.36
CA VAL A 10 11.20 11.47 6.27
C VAL A 10 9.86 11.92 6.84
N VAL A 11 9.30 11.18 7.80
CA VAL A 11 8.05 11.55 8.47
C VAL A 11 8.19 12.87 9.20
N ASP A 12 9.27 13.08 9.94
CA ASP A 12 9.56 14.34 10.63
C ASP A 12 9.66 15.51 9.65
N SER A 13 10.35 15.30 8.52
CA SER A 13 10.58 16.36 7.52
C SER A 13 9.33 16.69 6.71
N LEU A 14 8.51 15.69 6.34
CA LEU A 14 7.34 15.88 5.48
C LEU A 14 6.07 16.21 6.25
N MET A 15 5.89 15.60 7.42
CA MET A 15 4.65 15.76 8.19
C MET A 15 4.77 16.77 9.32
N GLY A 16 5.97 17.07 9.83
CA GLY A 16 6.16 18.01 10.93
C GLY A 16 5.19 17.76 12.10
N ASP A 17 4.46 18.79 12.50
CA ASP A 17 3.42 18.74 13.53
C ASP A 17 2.12 18.07 13.07
N MET A 18 2.10 17.29 11.99
CA MET A 18 0.98 16.41 11.63
C MET A 18 1.31 14.95 11.91
N LYS A 19 2.58 14.61 12.18
CA LYS A 19 3.01 13.22 12.41
C LYS A 19 2.32 12.58 13.61
N GLN A 20 1.94 13.36 14.62
CA GLN A 20 1.19 12.88 15.80
C GLN A 20 -0.24 12.45 15.49
N LYS A 21 -0.75 12.72 14.28
CA LYS A 21 -2.02 12.15 13.79
C LYS A 21 -1.87 10.76 13.19
N LEU A 22 -0.64 10.30 12.96
CA LEU A 22 -0.39 8.93 12.53
C LEU A 22 -0.65 7.96 13.69
N LEU A 23 -1.44 6.92 13.44
CA LEU A 23 -1.72 5.89 14.44
C LEU A 23 -0.50 5.00 14.73
N PHE A 24 0.36 4.79 13.73
CA PHE A 24 1.58 3.98 13.81
C PHE A 24 2.49 4.25 12.60
N CYS A 25 3.75 3.84 12.71
CA CYS A 25 4.72 3.88 11.62
C CYS A 25 5.39 2.51 11.46
N TRP A 26 5.21 1.90 10.29
CA TRP A 26 5.90 0.66 9.92
C TRP A 26 6.98 0.91 8.88
N ASP A 27 8.14 0.30 9.11
CA ASP A 27 9.25 0.33 8.18
C ASP A 27 9.35 -0.98 7.38
N SER A 28 10.45 -1.13 6.64
CA SER A 28 10.66 -2.30 5.81
C SER A 28 10.75 -3.64 6.56
N SER A 29 10.98 -3.65 7.87
CA SER A 29 10.98 -4.89 8.67
C SER A 29 9.58 -5.52 8.80
N HIS A 30 8.53 -4.74 8.56
CA HIS A 30 7.14 -5.20 8.59
C HIS A 30 6.67 -5.73 7.22
N CYS A 31 7.45 -5.48 6.15
CA CYS A 31 7.17 -6.02 4.83
C CYS A 31 7.53 -7.51 4.75
N THR A 32 6.84 -8.25 3.87
CA THR A 32 7.26 -9.61 3.52
C THR A 32 8.33 -9.54 2.45
N THR A 33 9.53 -9.95 2.85
CA THR A 33 10.70 -9.90 1.98
C THR A 33 10.74 -11.14 1.11
N THR A 34 11.06 -10.96 -0.17
CA THR A 34 11.26 -12.06 -1.10
C THR A 34 12.74 -12.16 -1.46
N ARG A 35 13.16 -13.30 -2.00
CA ARG A 35 14.51 -13.46 -2.58
C ARG A 35 14.67 -12.75 -3.93
N PHE A 36 13.60 -12.18 -4.48
CA PHE A 36 13.57 -11.62 -5.82
C PHE A 36 13.85 -10.11 -5.83
N LYS A 37 14.13 -9.61 -7.04
CA LYS A 37 14.31 -8.18 -7.34
C LYS A 37 13.13 -7.68 -8.17
N THR A 38 12.85 -6.39 -8.08
CA THR A 38 11.77 -5.78 -8.86
C THR A 38 12.11 -5.82 -10.34
N LEU A 39 11.13 -6.13 -11.20
CA LEU A 39 11.31 -6.07 -12.66
C LEU A 39 11.82 -4.68 -13.08
N GLY A 40 12.77 -4.65 -14.00
CA GLY A 40 13.43 -3.41 -14.45
C GLY A 40 14.43 -2.81 -13.46
N ASN A 41 14.59 -3.34 -12.25
CA ASN A 41 15.58 -2.84 -11.28
C ASN A 41 16.20 -3.95 -10.43
N ARG A 42 17.37 -4.44 -10.87
CA ARG A 42 18.13 -5.53 -10.20
C ARG A 42 18.61 -5.19 -8.78
N TYR A 43 18.65 -3.92 -8.41
CA TYR A 43 19.10 -3.49 -7.08
C TYR A 43 17.95 -3.31 -6.10
N LYS A 44 16.72 -3.13 -6.59
CA LYS A 44 15.52 -2.92 -5.76
C LYS A 44 14.95 -4.27 -5.29
N PRO A 45 15.01 -4.59 -3.98
CA PRO A 45 14.37 -5.80 -3.45
C PRO A 45 12.86 -5.79 -3.74
N LEU A 46 12.31 -6.94 -4.10
CA LEU A 46 10.87 -7.12 -4.21
C LEU A 46 10.32 -7.51 -2.82
N VAL A 47 9.44 -6.66 -2.30
CA VAL A 47 8.81 -6.84 -0.99
C VAL A 47 7.31 -6.62 -1.11
N PHE A 48 6.54 -7.31 -0.27
CA PHE A 48 5.10 -7.19 -0.19
C PHE A 48 4.67 -6.45 1.09
N LYS A 49 3.59 -5.67 0.98
CA LYS A 49 2.93 -4.96 2.09
C LYS A 49 1.59 -5.62 2.36
N GLU A 50 1.57 -6.49 3.36
CA GLU A 50 0.39 -7.31 3.67
C GLU A 50 -0.51 -6.64 4.71
N LEU A 51 -1.71 -6.23 4.29
CA LEU A 51 -2.73 -5.67 5.20
C LEU A 51 -3.19 -6.72 6.23
N ARG A 52 -3.11 -8.02 5.89
CA ARG A 52 -3.41 -9.11 6.83
C ARG A 52 -2.60 -9.05 8.13
N LYS A 53 -1.39 -8.49 8.12
CA LYS A 53 -0.59 -8.26 9.32
C LYS A 53 -1.22 -7.22 10.25
N LEU A 54 -1.90 -6.20 9.69
CA LEU A 54 -2.67 -5.20 10.45
C LEU A 54 -3.95 -5.83 11.01
N TRP A 55 -4.68 -6.57 10.18
CA TRP A 55 -5.97 -7.19 10.56
C TRP A 55 -5.81 -8.21 11.68
N ARG A 56 -4.73 -9.00 11.63
CA ARG A 56 -4.41 -10.02 12.63
C ARG A 56 -3.71 -9.47 13.87
N LYS A 57 -3.36 -8.18 13.89
CA LYS A 57 -2.55 -7.55 14.94
C LYS A 57 -1.24 -8.30 15.16
N SER A 58 -0.50 -8.56 14.09
CA SER A 58 0.79 -9.27 14.16
C SER A 58 1.86 -8.51 14.96
N ASP A 59 1.74 -7.17 15.04
CA ASP A 59 2.45 -6.35 16.00
C ASP A 59 1.52 -6.07 17.20
N PRO A 60 1.87 -6.54 18.42
CA PRO A 60 1.03 -6.35 19.60
C PRO A 60 0.87 -4.87 20.00
N ASN A 61 1.76 -3.98 19.54
CA ASN A 61 1.72 -2.55 19.87
C ASN A 61 0.73 -1.74 19.02
N LEU A 62 0.04 -2.36 18.05
CA LEU A 62 -0.96 -1.64 17.26
C LEU A 62 -2.13 -1.17 18.13
N PRO A 63 -2.66 0.06 17.89
CA PRO A 63 -3.58 0.72 18.83
C PRO A 63 -5.05 0.24 18.74
N TRP A 64 -5.35 -0.76 17.92
CA TRP A 64 -6.70 -1.32 17.76
C TRP A 64 -6.75 -2.79 18.14
N GLU A 65 -7.95 -3.31 18.37
CA GLU A 65 -8.18 -4.73 18.63
C GLU A 65 -8.13 -5.58 17.35
N LYS A 66 -7.75 -6.85 17.51
CA LYS A 66 -7.74 -7.81 16.39
C LYS A 66 -9.13 -7.90 15.76
N GLY A 67 -9.20 -7.78 14.44
CA GLY A 67 -10.47 -7.79 13.69
C GLY A 67 -11.15 -6.42 13.55
N TYR A 68 -10.65 -5.36 14.20
CA TYR A 68 -11.15 -3.99 13.98
C TYR A 68 -11.01 -3.57 12.50
N TYR A 69 -9.84 -3.84 11.91
CA TYR A 69 -9.62 -3.69 10.47
C TYR A 69 -9.65 -5.04 9.75
N ASN A 70 -10.19 -5.04 8.54
CA ASN A 70 -10.26 -6.17 7.62
C ASN A 70 -10.35 -5.66 6.15
N GLU A 71 -10.60 -6.55 5.20
CA GLU A 71 -10.71 -6.23 3.78
C GLU A 71 -11.83 -5.23 3.43
N SER A 72 -12.89 -5.12 4.25
CA SER A 72 -14.01 -4.21 3.98
C SER A 72 -13.76 -2.77 4.41
N ASN A 73 -12.74 -2.50 5.24
CA ASN A 73 -12.51 -1.16 5.81
C ASN A 73 -11.04 -0.71 5.82
N ALA A 74 -10.13 -1.48 5.22
CA ALA A 74 -8.72 -1.13 5.08
C ALA A 74 -8.32 -1.02 3.61
N LEU A 75 -7.59 0.06 3.29
CA LEU A 75 -7.06 0.32 1.95
C LEU A 75 -5.52 0.48 2.02
N LEU A 76 -4.81 -0.16 1.10
CA LEU A 76 -3.41 0.15 0.80
C LEU A 76 -3.32 1.15 -0.36
N ILE A 77 -2.57 2.23 -0.16
CA ILE A 77 -2.21 3.18 -1.23
C ILE A 77 -0.71 3.04 -1.48
N ASP A 78 -0.33 2.65 -2.69
CA ASP A 78 1.08 2.49 -3.07
C ASP A 78 1.24 2.68 -4.58
N ASP A 79 2.32 3.30 -5.03
CA ASP A 79 2.56 3.54 -6.47
C ASP A 79 3.02 2.29 -7.25
N SER A 80 3.22 1.17 -6.56
CA SER A 80 3.80 -0.05 -7.11
C SER A 80 2.82 -1.23 -6.95
N PRO A 81 2.03 -1.58 -7.99
CA PRO A 81 1.03 -2.64 -7.94
C PRO A 81 1.49 -3.96 -7.32
N TYR A 82 2.73 -4.38 -7.60
CA TYR A 82 3.26 -5.64 -7.09
C TYR A 82 3.33 -5.72 -5.56
N LYS A 83 3.40 -4.59 -4.83
CA LYS A 83 3.51 -4.62 -3.37
C LYS A 83 2.25 -5.16 -2.70
N ALA A 84 1.12 -5.14 -3.39
CA ALA A 84 -0.18 -5.61 -2.88
C ALA A 84 -0.51 -7.06 -3.26
N LEU A 85 0.38 -7.79 -3.95
CA LEU A 85 0.07 -9.11 -4.52
C LEU A 85 -0.41 -10.18 -3.54
N LEU A 86 -0.07 -10.07 -2.26
CA LEU A 86 -0.53 -10.99 -1.20
C LEU A 86 -1.82 -10.53 -0.51
N ASN A 87 -2.35 -9.36 -0.89
CA ASN A 87 -3.62 -8.87 -0.37
C ASN A 87 -4.78 -9.36 -1.25
N PRO A 88 -6.00 -9.52 -0.69
CA PRO A 88 -7.19 -9.73 -1.49
C PRO A 88 -7.38 -8.65 -2.56
N LEU A 89 -8.02 -8.99 -3.67
CA LEU A 89 -8.42 -8.00 -4.67
C LEU A 89 -9.38 -6.97 -4.05
N GLY A 90 -9.31 -5.73 -4.53
CA GLY A 90 -10.16 -4.65 -4.03
C GLY A 90 -9.74 -4.07 -2.67
N THR A 91 -8.51 -4.29 -2.20
CA THR A 91 -8.00 -3.66 -0.96
C THR A 91 -6.82 -2.71 -1.20
N ALA A 92 -6.56 -2.33 -2.46
CA ALA A 92 -5.47 -1.42 -2.80
C ALA A 92 -5.80 -0.58 -4.04
N ILE A 93 -5.31 0.66 -4.05
CA ILE A 93 -5.28 1.54 -5.23
C ILE A 93 -3.84 1.94 -5.52
N PHE A 94 -3.57 2.26 -6.79
CA PHE A 94 -2.20 2.48 -7.26
C PHE A 94 -2.05 3.80 -8.02
N PRO A 95 -1.99 4.96 -7.33
CA PRO A 95 -1.71 6.24 -7.97
C PRO A 95 -0.44 6.19 -8.82
N HIS A 96 -0.34 7.05 -9.83
CA HIS A 96 0.91 7.16 -10.59
C HIS A 96 2.02 7.74 -9.70
N PRO A 97 3.28 7.31 -9.86
CA PRO A 97 4.39 7.85 -9.08
C PRO A 97 4.52 9.36 -9.29
N PHE A 98 4.75 10.10 -8.21
CA PHE A 98 5.07 11.53 -8.28
C PHE A 98 6.34 11.75 -9.11
N LYS A 99 6.28 12.66 -10.08
CA LYS A 99 7.38 12.95 -11.02
C LYS A 99 8.03 14.32 -10.81
N PHE A 100 7.90 14.91 -9.61
CA PHE A 100 8.35 16.27 -9.33
C PHE A 100 7.67 17.33 -10.21
N ASP A 101 6.43 17.04 -10.62
CA ASP A 101 5.60 18.02 -11.29
C ASP A 101 5.13 19.04 -10.26
N MET A 102 5.42 20.31 -10.49
CA MET A 102 5.06 21.40 -9.58
C MET A 102 3.58 21.74 -9.64
N ASP A 103 2.89 21.30 -10.70
CA ASP A 103 1.46 21.47 -10.89
C ASP A 103 0.67 20.25 -10.37
N ASP A 104 1.32 19.23 -9.79
CA ASP A 104 0.64 18.08 -9.18
C ASP A 104 -0.16 18.52 -7.95
N ASP A 105 -1.48 18.43 -8.06
CA ASP A 105 -2.43 18.79 -7.02
C ASP A 105 -3.22 17.58 -6.50
N SER A 106 -2.80 16.34 -6.79
CA SER A 106 -3.58 15.12 -6.56
C SER A 106 -3.99 14.94 -5.09
N LEU A 107 -3.10 15.36 -4.16
CA LEU A 107 -3.34 15.36 -2.71
C LEU A 107 -3.92 16.69 -2.16
N GLY A 108 -3.96 17.74 -2.99
CA GLY A 108 -4.44 19.08 -2.66
C GLY A 108 -5.97 19.15 -2.51
N VAL A 109 -6.48 20.32 -2.10
CA VAL A 109 -7.93 20.57 -2.03
C VAL A 109 -8.54 20.44 -3.43
N GLY A 110 -9.53 19.56 -3.59
CA GLY A 110 -10.13 19.29 -4.91
C GLY A 110 -9.31 18.33 -5.79
N GLY A 111 -8.12 17.94 -5.35
CA GLY A 111 -7.27 16.97 -6.04
C GLY A 111 -7.93 15.60 -6.16
N GLU A 112 -7.66 14.92 -7.28
CA GLU A 112 -8.34 13.68 -7.65
C GLU A 112 -8.23 12.57 -6.60
N LEU A 113 -7.04 12.35 -6.01
CA LEU A 113 -6.84 11.30 -4.99
C LEU A 113 -7.53 11.70 -3.69
N ARG A 114 -7.47 12.97 -3.31
CA ARG A 114 -8.17 13.45 -2.12
C ARG A 114 -9.69 13.26 -2.26
N VAL A 115 -10.29 13.72 -3.35
CA VAL A 115 -11.73 13.58 -3.60
C VAL A 115 -12.15 12.11 -3.66
N TYR A 116 -11.30 11.25 -4.24
CA TYR A 116 -11.52 9.81 -4.24
C TYR A 116 -11.58 9.24 -2.82
N LEU A 117 -10.63 9.60 -1.95
CA LEU A 117 -10.57 9.13 -0.57
C LEU A 117 -11.72 9.68 0.29
N GLU A 118 -12.16 10.92 0.05
CA GLU A 118 -13.34 11.51 0.70
C GLU A 118 -14.61 10.71 0.36
N ARG A 119 -14.77 10.29 -0.91
CA ARG A 119 -15.89 9.42 -1.32
C ARG A 119 -15.77 8.01 -0.73
N LEU A 120 -14.57 7.44 -0.72
CA LEU A 120 -14.32 6.12 -0.12
C LEU A 120 -14.61 6.11 1.38
N ALA A 121 -14.29 7.18 2.10
CA ALA A 121 -14.56 7.30 3.54
C ALA A 121 -16.05 7.24 3.89
N LEU A 122 -16.94 7.52 2.92
CA LEU A 122 -18.39 7.41 3.06
C LEU A 122 -18.93 6.03 2.62
N ALA A 123 -18.08 5.17 2.04
CA ALA A 123 -18.49 3.86 1.57
C ALA A 123 -18.54 2.84 2.71
N GLU A 124 -19.54 1.96 2.70
CA GLU A 124 -19.68 0.90 3.70
C GLU A 124 -18.66 -0.24 3.53
N ASN A 125 -18.12 -0.41 2.32
CA ASN A 125 -17.23 -1.52 1.98
C ASN A 125 -16.21 -1.09 0.92
N VAL A 126 -14.92 -1.17 1.28
CA VAL A 126 -13.78 -0.80 0.44
C VAL A 126 -13.76 -1.59 -0.87
N GLN A 127 -13.91 -2.93 -0.81
CA GLN A 127 -13.81 -3.78 -2.00
C GLN A 127 -14.89 -3.44 -3.03
N LYS A 128 -16.15 -3.34 -2.60
CA LYS A 128 -17.28 -2.96 -3.47
C LYS A 128 -17.09 -1.56 -4.07
N PHE A 129 -16.57 -0.62 -3.29
CA PHE A 129 -16.31 0.74 -3.78
C PHE A 129 -15.24 0.73 -4.87
N LEU A 130 -14.12 0.03 -4.64
CA LEU A 130 -13.00 -0.07 -5.59
C LEU A 130 -13.40 -0.77 -6.89
N GLU A 131 -14.24 -1.80 -6.83
CA GLU A 131 -14.77 -2.48 -8.02
C GLU A 131 -15.53 -1.54 -8.96
N LEU A 132 -16.31 -0.62 -8.40
CA LEU A 132 -17.11 0.36 -9.16
C LEU A 132 -16.34 1.64 -9.48
N ASN A 133 -15.26 1.93 -8.75
CA ASN A 133 -14.49 3.16 -8.85
C ASN A 133 -12.99 2.82 -8.89
N PRO A 134 -12.45 2.27 -9.99
CA PRO A 134 -11.02 2.03 -10.11
C PRO A 134 -10.23 3.35 -10.06
N PHE A 135 -9.02 3.33 -9.50
CA PHE A 135 -8.15 4.50 -9.39
C PHE A 135 -6.69 4.17 -9.71
N GLY A 136 -6.08 4.95 -10.60
CA GLY A 136 -4.68 4.85 -10.97
C GLY A 136 -4.35 3.62 -11.84
N GLN A 137 -3.19 3.02 -11.57
CA GLN A 137 -2.67 1.86 -12.27
C GLN A 137 -3.48 0.60 -11.95
N ILE A 138 -3.49 -0.35 -12.90
CA ILE A 138 -4.23 -1.61 -12.77
C ILE A 138 -3.49 -2.57 -11.83
N ALA A 139 -4.24 -3.26 -10.97
CA ALA A 139 -3.71 -4.33 -10.14
C ALA A 139 -3.07 -5.45 -10.98
N ILE A 140 -2.00 -6.05 -10.49
CA ILE A 140 -1.41 -7.23 -11.13
C ILE A 140 -2.32 -8.43 -10.86
N THR A 141 -2.71 -9.12 -11.92
CA THR A 141 -3.57 -10.31 -11.87
C THR A 141 -2.98 -11.41 -12.75
N GLU A 142 -3.62 -12.57 -12.76
CA GLU A 142 -3.25 -13.69 -13.63
C GLU A 142 -3.24 -13.34 -15.12
N ARG A 143 -3.93 -12.27 -15.52
CA ARG A 143 -4.01 -11.77 -16.89
C ARG A 143 -2.88 -10.80 -17.25
N SER A 144 -2.07 -10.37 -16.29
CA SER A 144 -0.97 -9.44 -16.52
C SER A 144 0.16 -10.11 -17.30
N HIS A 145 0.81 -9.37 -18.20
CA HIS A 145 1.94 -9.85 -19.01
C HIS A 145 3.04 -10.51 -18.16
N ASP A 146 3.38 -9.89 -17.03
CA ASP A 146 4.45 -10.35 -16.15
C ASP A 146 3.97 -11.38 -15.10
N TRP A 147 2.76 -11.91 -15.22
CA TRP A 147 2.19 -12.81 -14.22
C TRP A 147 3.08 -14.03 -13.96
N GLY A 148 3.67 -14.62 -15.01
CA GLY A 148 4.57 -15.77 -14.85
C GLY A 148 5.82 -15.49 -14.00
N PHE A 149 6.23 -14.22 -13.87
CA PHE A 149 7.25 -13.83 -12.90
C PHE A 149 6.65 -13.74 -11.50
N TYR A 150 5.55 -13.02 -11.33
CA TYR A 150 4.95 -12.76 -10.02
C TYR A 150 4.37 -14.01 -9.36
N SER A 151 3.80 -14.95 -10.11
CA SER A 151 3.33 -16.24 -9.59
C SER A 151 4.47 -17.01 -8.91
N ARG A 152 5.63 -17.13 -9.57
CA ARG A 152 6.82 -17.75 -8.97
C ARG A 152 7.31 -17.04 -7.71
N VAL A 153 7.12 -15.73 -7.61
CA VAL A 153 7.47 -14.97 -6.39
C VAL A 153 6.50 -15.35 -5.27
N ILE A 154 5.19 -15.34 -5.56
CA ILE A 154 4.13 -15.68 -4.60
C ILE A 154 4.32 -17.10 -4.07
N ASP A 155 4.60 -18.07 -4.94
CA ASP A 155 4.81 -19.49 -4.57
C ASP A 155 5.94 -19.67 -3.53
N THR A 156 6.92 -18.77 -3.50
CA THR A 156 8.01 -18.81 -2.51
C THR A 156 7.69 -18.11 -1.19
N CYS A 157 6.56 -17.43 -1.10
CA CYS A 157 6.09 -16.75 0.11
C CYS A 157 5.03 -17.55 0.86
N VAL A 158 4.35 -18.49 0.21
CA VAL A 158 3.35 -19.37 0.83
C VAL A 158 4.05 -20.58 1.45
N HIS A 159 4.49 -20.44 2.70
CA HIS A 159 4.98 -21.52 3.56
C HIS A 159 4.29 -21.44 4.92
#